data_AF-A0A265Q7A2-F1
#
_entry.id   AF-A0A265Q7A2-F1
#
_cell.length_a   1.000
_cell.length_b   1.000
_cell.length_c   1.000
_cell.angle_alpha   90.00
_cell.angle_beta   90.00
_cell.angle_gamma   90.00
#
_symmetry.space_group_name_H-M   'P 1'
#
loop_
_entity.id
_entity.type
_entity.pdbx_description
1 polymer ?
#
loop_
_entity_poly.entity_id
_entity_poly.type
_entity_poly.pdbx_seq_one_letter_code
_entity_poly.pdbx_strand_id
1 'polypeptide(L)'
;MHWFMLVFLWGIVSYTLATVIPDIFHLRNVGDGFFWTVAFFIGIIFTIWGVHIERRNAGEKIREENHKKEKENSIKQSLLETYGLPIDCPSFQYLNGYSSISNKASVNIWVGENSLNLLINGEDIQKYQVPIDNINFYSVKGDMKQEMETKGGNMSVGGTVIAEGMLGTAAAMKKNQVVQNIKTIDERKTIINAIVDGKNSFIFFDGADLYNYLLENLPEKEQSFVAMNK
;
A
#
# COMPACT_ATOMS: atom_id res chain seq x y z
N MET A 1 18.59 -14.42 14.87
CA MET A 1 19.12 -15.81 14.74
C MET A 1 20.55 -15.85 14.19
N HIS A 2 20.91 -15.00 13.21
CA HIS A 2 22.27 -14.94 12.63
C HIS A 2 23.40 -14.61 13.62
N TRP A 3 23.14 -13.77 14.63
CA TRP A 3 24.15 -13.34 15.60
C TRP A 3 24.58 -14.45 16.57
N PHE A 4 23.64 -15.26 17.04
CA PHE A 4 23.93 -16.42 17.90
C PHE A 4 24.85 -17.43 17.21
N MET A 5 24.66 -17.63 15.90
CA MET A 5 25.47 -18.55 15.11
C MET A 5 26.91 -18.03 14.94
N LEU A 6 27.10 -16.72 14.80
CA LEU A 6 28.42 -16.08 14.74
C LEU A 6 29.18 -16.19 16.06
N VAL A 7 28.51 -15.94 17.19
CA VAL A 7 29.13 -16.06 18.53
C VAL A 7 29.56 -17.51 18.80
N PHE A 8 28.72 -18.48 18.42
CA PHE A 8 29.03 -19.90 18.59
C PHE A 8 30.22 -20.36 17.73
N LEU A 9 30.26 -19.96 16.45
CA LEU A 9 31.39 -20.24 15.56
C LEU A 9 32.69 -19.58 16.05
N TRP A 10 32.61 -18.37 16.61
CA TRP A 10 33.78 -17.69 17.17
C TRP A 10 34.32 -18.43 18.40
N GLY A 11 33.45 -18.91 19.28
CA GLY A 11 33.85 -19.72 20.44
C GLY A 11 34.59 -21.01 20.04
N ILE A 12 34.14 -21.70 18.99
CA ILE A 12 34.81 -22.88 18.45
C ILE A 12 36.20 -22.50 17.91
N VAL A 13 36.28 -21.47 17.07
CA VAL A 13 37.55 -21.04 16.45
C VAL A 13 38.57 -20.58 17.51
N SER A 14 38.12 -19.83 18.54
CA SER A 14 39.00 -19.43 19.64
C SER A 14 39.51 -20.61 20.44
N TYR A 15 38.67 -21.62 20.70
CA TYR A 15 39.08 -22.83 21.40
C TYR A 15 40.16 -23.58 20.62
N THR A 16 39.97 -23.78 19.31
CA THR A 16 40.95 -24.49 18.47
C THR A 16 42.27 -23.72 18.35
N LEU A 17 42.22 -22.39 18.20
CA LEU A 17 43.43 -21.55 18.13
C LEU A 17 44.20 -21.55 19.46
N ALA A 18 43.49 -21.49 20.60
CA ALA A 18 44.11 -21.52 21.92
C ALA A 18 44.81 -22.86 22.21
N THR A 19 44.29 -23.98 21.68
CA THR A 19 44.93 -25.28 21.87
C THR A 19 46.09 -25.54 20.90
N VAL A 20 46.05 -25.02 19.68
CA VAL A 20 47.01 -25.39 18.61
C VAL A 20 48.19 -24.43 18.51
N ILE A 21 48.01 -23.14 18.77
CA ILE A 21 49.06 -22.12 18.62
C ILE A 21 50.23 -22.27 19.62
N PRO A 22 50.01 -22.58 20.92
CA PRO A 22 51.11 -22.68 21.88
C PRO A 22 52.15 -23.75 21.52
N ASP A 23 51.70 -24.85 20.93
CA ASP A 23 52.56 -25.96 20.48
C ASP A 23 53.38 -25.59 19.25
N ILE A 24 52.85 -24.74 18.36
CA ILE A 24 53.53 -24.31 17.13
C ILE A 24 54.64 -23.30 17.42
N PHE A 25 54.47 -22.41 18.41
CA PHE A 25 55.40 -21.30 18.67
C PHE A 25 56.36 -21.53 19.84
N HIS A 26 56.34 -22.70 20.48
CA HIS A 26 57.18 -23.02 21.66
C HIS A 26 57.13 -21.96 22.78
N LEU A 27 55.99 -21.27 22.94
CA LEU A 27 55.78 -20.21 23.93
C LEU A 27 55.46 -20.75 25.33
N ARG A 28 56.14 -21.83 25.76
CA ARG A 28 55.84 -22.61 26.98
C ARG A 28 56.01 -21.86 28.31
N ASN A 29 56.58 -20.65 28.29
CA ASN A 29 56.89 -19.85 29.49
C ASN A 29 56.00 -18.61 29.67
N VAL A 30 55.10 -18.31 28.72
CA VAL A 30 54.11 -17.25 28.91
C VAL A 30 52.87 -17.94 29.47
N GLY A 31 52.64 -17.81 30.78
CA GLY A 31 51.63 -18.57 31.48
C GLY A 31 50.27 -18.55 30.78
N ASP A 32 49.61 -19.71 30.68
CA ASP A 32 48.37 -19.94 29.94
C ASP A 32 47.28 -18.88 30.20
N GLY A 33 47.28 -18.27 31.39
CA GLY A 33 46.37 -17.17 31.75
C GLY A 33 46.48 -15.93 30.84
N PHE A 34 47.66 -15.62 30.29
CA PHE A 34 47.83 -14.44 29.43
C PHE A 34 47.02 -14.55 28.13
N PHE A 35 47.04 -15.71 27.47
CA PHE A 35 46.29 -15.91 26.22
C PHE A 35 44.78 -15.85 26.44
N TRP A 36 44.29 -16.44 27.53
CA TRP A 36 42.87 -16.34 27.90
C TRP A 36 42.43 -14.90 28.17
N THR A 37 43.27 -14.10 28.84
CA THR A 37 42.95 -12.68 29.05
C THR A 37 42.90 -11.90 27.74
N VAL A 38 43.85 -12.09 26.82
CA VAL A 38 43.86 -11.41 25.51
C VAL A 38 42.64 -11.81 24.67
N ALA A 39 42.31 -13.10 24.61
CA ALA A 39 41.13 -13.59 23.88
C ALA A 39 39.83 -12.99 24.44
N PHE A 40 39.71 -12.88 25.76
CA PHE A 40 38.55 -12.27 26.42
C PHE A 40 38.38 -10.79 26.03
N PHE A 41 39.47 -10.00 26.05
CA PHE A 41 39.41 -8.59 25.65
C PHE A 41 39.04 -8.42 24.18
N ILE A 42 39.57 -9.26 23.28
CA ILE A 42 39.21 -9.23 21.86
C ILE A 42 37.71 -9.54 21.68
N GLY A 43 37.19 -10.55 22.38
CA GLY A 43 35.76 -10.89 22.37
C GLY A 43 34.88 -9.72 22.80
N ILE A 44 35.24 -9.02 23.89
CA ILE A 44 34.51 -7.82 24.35
C ILE A 44 34.50 -6.74 23.27
N ILE A 45 35.65 -6.44 22.65
CA ILE A 45 35.73 -5.41 21.60
C ILE A 45 34.80 -5.74 20.43
N PHE A 46 34.76 -7.01 19.98
CA PHE A 46 33.84 -7.42 18.91
C PHE A 46 32.37 -7.30 19.30
N THR A 47 31.99 -7.60 20.54
CA THR A 47 30.59 -7.45 20.99
C THR A 47 30.17 -5.97 21.02
N ILE A 48 31.03 -5.09 21.56
CA ILE A 48 30.78 -3.64 21.58
C ILE A 48 30.68 -3.12 20.15
N TRP A 49 31.58 -3.54 19.26
CA TRP A 49 31.58 -3.13 17.86
C TRP A 49 30.32 -3.61 17.11
N GLY A 50 29.90 -4.86 17.33
CA GLY A 50 28.68 -5.43 16.74
C GLY A 50 27.41 -4.67 17.16
N VAL A 51 27.27 -4.37 18.45
CA VAL A 51 26.14 -3.56 18.96
C VAL A 51 26.17 -2.15 18.37
N HIS A 52 27.36 -1.56 18.19
CA HIS A 52 27.48 -0.24 17.61
C HIS A 52 27.08 -0.20 16.12
N ILE A 53 27.39 -1.25 15.35
CA ILE A 53 26.97 -1.38 13.94
C ILE A 53 25.46 -1.52 13.83
N GLU A 54 24.85 -2.37 14.66
CA GLU A 54 23.39 -2.59 14.62
C GLU A 54 22.61 -1.31 14.94
N ARG A 55 23.08 -0.52 15.92
CA ARG A 55 22.49 0.80 16.22
C ARG A 55 22.62 1.79 15.06
N ARG A 56 23.72 1.78 14.31
CA ARG A 56 23.88 2.65 13.13
C ARG A 56 22.90 2.26 12.02
N ASN A 57 22.79 0.97 11.72
CA ASN A 57 21.89 0.48 10.67
C ASN A 57 20.42 0.74 11.01
N ALA A 58 20.02 0.59 12.28
CA ALA A 58 18.67 0.93 12.71
C ALA A 58 18.41 2.45 12.62
N GLY A 59 19.39 3.28 13.01
CA GLY A 59 19.30 4.73 12.89
C GLY A 59 19.21 5.22 11.45
N GLU A 60 19.96 4.61 10.52
CA GLU A 60 19.90 4.94 9.09
C GLU A 60 18.53 4.62 8.49
N LYS A 61 17.94 3.45 8.77
CA LYS A 61 16.59 3.11 8.29
C LYS A 61 15.54 4.10 8.78
N ILE A 62 15.59 4.46 10.07
CA ILE A 62 14.67 5.46 10.65
C ILE A 62 14.88 6.82 9.99
N ARG A 63 16.14 7.21 9.74
CA ARG A 63 16.47 8.48 9.08
C ARG A 63 15.99 8.52 7.63
N GLU A 64 16.15 7.43 6.88
CA GLU A 64 15.64 7.30 5.51
C GLU A 64 14.12 7.37 5.47
N GLU A 65 13.44 6.66 6.40
CA GLU A 65 11.99 6.71 6.50
C GLU A 65 11.48 8.11 6.87
N ASN A 66 12.12 8.78 7.83
CA ASN A 66 11.78 10.15 8.21
C ASN A 66 12.02 11.13 7.07
N HIS A 67 13.15 11.02 6.37
CA HIS A 67 13.46 11.88 5.22
C HIS A 67 12.49 11.63 4.05
N LYS A 68 12.05 10.38 3.85
CA LYS A 68 11.01 10.05 2.86
C LYS A 68 9.67 10.69 3.25
N LYS A 69 9.25 10.56 4.50
CA LYS A 69 8.02 11.20 5.03
C LYS A 69 8.08 12.73 4.94
N GLU A 70 9.23 13.32 5.27
CA GLU A 70 9.44 14.77 5.17
C GLU A 70 9.35 15.26 3.73
N LYS A 71 9.96 14.53 2.77
CA LYS A 71 9.81 14.82 1.34
C LYS A 71 8.36 14.69 0.87
N GLU A 72 7.68 13.61 1.22
CA GLU A 72 6.26 13.42 0.89
C GLU A 72 5.40 14.54 1.45
N ASN A 73 5.64 14.97 2.69
CA ASN A 73 4.93 16.08 3.32
C ASN A 73 5.24 17.42 2.63
N SER A 74 6.49 17.68 2.25
CA SER A 74 6.84 18.89 1.51
C SER A 74 6.17 18.95 0.13
N ILE A 75 6.04 17.80 -0.54
CA ILE A 75 5.34 17.70 -1.82
C ILE A 75 3.85 17.97 -1.61
N LYS A 76 3.22 17.30 -0.63
CA LYS A 76 1.80 17.55 -0.30
C LYS A 76 1.54 19.01 0.05
N GLN A 77 2.42 19.64 0.81
CA GLN A 77 2.32 21.04 1.17
C GLN A 77 2.44 21.95 -0.07
N SER A 78 3.40 21.69 -0.95
CA SER A 78 3.51 22.44 -2.22
C SER A 78 2.29 22.29 -3.13
N LEU A 79 1.65 21.11 -3.15
CA LEU A 79 0.41 20.86 -3.91
C LEU A 79 -0.79 21.59 -3.29
N LEU A 80 -0.89 21.61 -1.97
CA LEU A 80 -1.89 22.39 -1.23
C LEU A 80 -1.74 23.88 -1.54
N GLU A 81 -0.53 24.42 -1.45
CA GLU A 81 -0.24 25.84 -1.71
C GLU A 81 -0.48 26.23 -3.16
N THR A 82 -0.13 25.37 -4.13
CA THR A 82 -0.22 25.69 -5.56
C THR A 82 -1.63 25.46 -6.12
N TYR A 83 -2.31 24.39 -5.70
CA TYR A 83 -3.56 23.95 -6.35
C TYR A 83 -4.78 23.95 -5.42
N GLY A 84 -4.61 24.22 -4.12
CA GLY A 84 -5.68 24.18 -3.13
C GLY A 84 -6.16 22.76 -2.82
N LEU A 85 -5.27 21.77 -2.93
CA LEU A 85 -5.58 20.35 -2.70
C LEU A 85 -5.79 20.09 -1.19
N PRO A 86 -6.96 19.60 -0.74
CA PRO A 86 -7.20 19.27 0.67
C PRO A 86 -6.20 18.22 1.20
N ILE A 87 -5.90 18.30 2.51
CA ILE A 87 -4.94 17.39 3.18
C ILE A 87 -5.35 15.92 3.03
N ASP A 88 -6.65 15.64 3.15
CA ASP A 88 -7.25 14.31 3.05
C ASP A 88 -7.99 14.13 1.72
N CYS A 89 -7.36 14.52 0.61
CA CYS A 89 -7.97 14.36 -0.71
C CYS A 89 -7.88 12.90 -1.20
N PRO A 90 -9.02 12.23 -1.45
CA PRO A 90 -9.01 10.88 -2.00
C PRO A 90 -8.44 10.84 -3.42
N SER A 91 -7.91 9.68 -3.81
CA SER A 91 -7.40 9.43 -5.16
C SER A 91 -8.19 8.31 -5.81
N PHE A 92 -8.55 8.54 -7.07
CA PHE A 92 -9.39 7.63 -7.85
C PHE A 92 -8.71 7.28 -9.16
N GLN A 93 -9.02 6.09 -9.66
CA GLN A 93 -8.45 5.57 -10.89
C GLN A 93 -9.27 6.08 -12.09
N TYR A 94 -8.68 6.96 -12.88
CA TYR A 94 -9.30 7.50 -14.09
C TYR A 94 -9.29 6.47 -15.22
N LEU A 95 -10.40 6.36 -15.95
CA LEU A 95 -10.53 5.44 -17.07
C LEU A 95 -10.60 6.15 -18.42
N ASN A 96 -11.45 7.18 -18.56
CA ASN A 96 -11.66 7.89 -19.83
C ASN A 96 -12.48 9.20 -19.65
N GLY A 97 -12.54 10.07 -20.66
CA GLY A 97 -13.36 11.30 -20.71
C GLY A 97 -12.64 12.49 -21.33
N TYR A 98 -11.53 12.90 -20.72
CA TYR A 98 -10.56 13.86 -21.25
C TYR A 98 -9.49 13.15 -22.10
N SER A 99 -9.24 13.65 -23.31
CA SER A 99 -8.25 13.08 -24.23
C SER A 99 -6.80 13.29 -23.79
N SER A 100 -6.54 14.28 -22.94
CA SER A 100 -5.22 14.62 -22.41
C SER A 100 -4.78 13.75 -21.24
N ILE A 101 -5.71 13.04 -20.62
CA ILE A 101 -5.44 12.21 -19.43
C ILE A 101 -5.22 10.78 -19.86
N SER A 102 -4.12 10.17 -19.43
CA SER A 102 -3.84 8.77 -19.71
C SER A 102 -4.86 7.85 -19.02
N ASN A 103 -5.29 6.81 -19.74
CA ASN A 103 -6.11 5.76 -19.14
C ASN A 103 -5.36 5.14 -17.97
N LYS A 104 -6.06 4.89 -16.86
CA LYS A 104 -5.49 4.38 -15.61
C LYS A 104 -4.55 5.36 -14.90
N ALA A 105 -4.73 6.66 -15.10
CA ALA A 105 -4.10 7.67 -14.25
C ALA A 105 -4.72 7.68 -12.85
N SER A 106 -3.90 7.97 -11.83
CA SER A 106 -4.36 8.26 -10.47
C SER A 106 -4.68 9.75 -10.38
N VAL A 107 -5.92 10.07 -10.03
CA VAL A 107 -6.45 11.43 -10.04
C VAL A 107 -7.01 11.75 -8.66
N ASN A 108 -6.49 12.81 -8.04
CA ASN A 108 -7.07 13.37 -6.83
C ASN A 108 -8.32 14.17 -7.17
N ILE A 109 -9.42 13.91 -6.48
CA ILE A 109 -10.69 14.58 -6.74
C ILE A 109 -11.23 15.17 -5.45
N TRP A 110 -11.68 16.42 -5.53
CA TRP A 110 -12.39 17.07 -4.44
C TRP A 110 -13.41 18.07 -4.93
N VAL A 111 -14.49 18.23 -4.15
CA VAL A 111 -15.49 19.26 -4.36
C VAL A 111 -14.99 20.56 -3.72
N GLY A 112 -14.79 21.58 -4.54
CA GLY A 112 -14.56 22.95 -4.09
C GLY A 112 -15.88 23.72 -3.97
N GLU A 113 -15.81 25.03 -3.78
CA GLU A 113 -17.01 25.86 -3.58
C GLU A 113 -18.02 25.76 -4.73
N ASN A 114 -17.56 25.94 -5.99
CA ASN A 114 -18.42 25.93 -7.19
C ASN A 114 -17.91 24.97 -8.29
N SER A 115 -16.97 24.07 -7.98
CA SER A 115 -16.41 23.16 -8.98
C SER A 115 -15.98 21.82 -8.40
N LEU A 116 -16.08 20.78 -9.22
CA LEU A 116 -15.38 19.51 -9.03
C LEU A 116 -13.97 19.65 -9.58
N ASN A 117 -12.97 19.47 -8.73
CA ASN A 117 -11.57 19.62 -9.08
C ASN A 117 -10.95 18.24 -9.30
N LEU A 118 -10.20 18.09 -10.38
CA LEU A 118 -9.46 16.87 -10.72
C LEU A 118 -7.99 17.25 -10.88
N LEU A 119 -7.11 16.67 -10.07
CA LEU A 119 -5.66 16.87 -10.15
C LEU A 119 -5.00 15.55 -10.50
N ILE A 120 -4.29 15.53 -11.63
CA ILE A 120 -3.63 14.33 -12.12
C ILE A 120 -2.21 14.30 -11.57
N ASN A 121 -1.88 13.20 -10.90
CA ASN A 121 -0.52 12.96 -10.44
C ASN A 121 0.26 12.25 -11.54
N GLY A 122 1.23 12.95 -12.12
CA GLY A 122 2.08 12.44 -13.19
C GLY A 122 3.37 13.24 -13.31
N GLU A 123 4.11 13.05 -14.40
CA GLU A 123 5.30 13.86 -14.70
C GLU A 123 4.94 15.35 -14.86
N ASP A 124 3.81 15.62 -15.53
CA ASP A 124 3.20 16.94 -15.61
C ASP A 124 1.92 17.00 -14.80
N ILE A 125 1.94 17.80 -13.73
CA ILE A 125 0.76 18.02 -12.88
C ILE A 125 -0.23 18.89 -13.64
N GLN A 126 -1.42 18.34 -13.88
CA GLN A 126 -2.50 19.03 -14.59
C GLN A 126 -3.74 19.09 -13.70
N LYS A 127 -4.33 20.28 -13.61
CA LYS A 127 -5.57 20.54 -12.88
C LYS A 127 -6.70 20.80 -13.87
N TYR A 128 -7.76 20.01 -13.75
CA TYR A 128 -9.03 20.21 -14.45
C TYR A 128 -10.09 20.63 -13.45
N GLN A 129 -10.99 21.51 -13.88
CA GLN A 129 -12.10 21.99 -13.07
C GLN A 129 -13.38 21.86 -13.89
N VAL A 130 -14.38 21.23 -13.30
CA VAL A 130 -15.73 21.14 -13.87
C VAL A 130 -16.65 21.93 -12.96
N PRO A 131 -17.23 23.07 -13.41
CA PRO A 131 -18.23 23.78 -12.64
C PRO A 131 -19.37 22.85 -12.23
N ILE A 132 -19.87 22.96 -10.98
CA ILE A 132 -20.96 22.07 -10.51
C ILE A 132 -22.22 22.22 -11.37
N ASP A 133 -22.50 23.43 -11.85
CA ASP A 133 -23.61 23.70 -12.78
C ASP A 133 -23.46 22.98 -14.12
N ASN A 134 -22.22 22.69 -14.54
CA ASN A 134 -21.94 21.95 -15.77
C ASN A 134 -21.99 20.43 -15.54
N ILE A 135 -22.09 19.96 -14.30
CA ILE A 135 -22.33 18.54 -14.01
C ILE A 135 -23.82 18.30 -14.16
N ASN A 136 -24.18 17.51 -15.17
CA ASN A 136 -25.58 17.15 -15.42
C ASN A 136 -26.02 16.09 -14.42
N PHE A 137 -25.23 15.02 -14.29
CA PHE A 137 -25.45 13.97 -13.30
C PHE A 137 -24.21 13.08 -13.11
N TYR A 138 -24.20 12.27 -12.06
CA TYR A 138 -23.32 11.11 -11.94
C TYR A 138 -24.10 9.83 -11.60
N SER A 139 -23.51 8.68 -11.90
CA SER A 139 -24.07 7.36 -11.61
C SER A 139 -22.97 6.31 -11.45
N VAL A 140 -23.30 5.17 -10.87
CA VAL A 140 -22.43 3.99 -10.83
C VAL A 140 -23.03 2.88 -11.70
N LYS A 141 -22.20 2.19 -12.50
CA LYS A 141 -22.61 1.05 -13.33
C LYS A 141 -21.60 -0.08 -13.27
N GLY A 142 -22.07 -1.32 -13.30
CA GLY A 142 -21.26 -2.54 -13.31
C GLY A 142 -21.65 -3.49 -12.20
N ASP A 143 -20.96 -4.62 -12.12
CA ASP A 143 -21.32 -5.73 -11.24
C ASP A 143 -20.29 -5.92 -10.13
N MET A 144 -20.76 -6.40 -8.98
CA MET A 144 -19.90 -6.89 -7.90
C MET A 144 -19.99 -8.42 -7.89
N LYS A 145 -18.88 -9.09 -8.18
CA LYS A 145 -18.78 -10.56 -8.21
C LYS A 145 -18.04 -11.05 -6.96
N GLN A 146 -18.40 -12.25 -6.49
CA GLN A 146 -17.64 -12.93 -5.44
C GLN A 146 -17.16 -14.28 -5.98
N GLU A 147 -15.85 -14.48 -5.99
CA GLU A 147 -15.22 -15.75 -6.30
C GLU A 147 -14.88 -16.48 -5.00
N MET A 148 -15.32 -17.73 -4.86
CA MET A 148 -14.96 -18.56 -3.72
C MET A 148 -13.81 -19.49 -4.12
N GLU A 149 -12.64 -19.30 -3.52
CA GLU A 149 -11.53 -20.24 -3.62
C GLU A 149 -11.58 -21.23 -2.45
N THR A 150 -11.98 -22.47 -2.73
CA THR A 150 -11.83 -23.59 -1.79
C THR A 150 -10.46 -24.25 -1.97
N LYS A 151 -9.54 -24.02 -1.02
CA LYS A 151 -8.28 -24.77 -0.95
C LYS A 151 -8.49 -26.08 -0.19
N GLY A 152 -8.78 -27.15 -0.93
CA GLY A 152 -8.81 -28.51 -0.39
C GLY A 152 -8.44 -29.53 -1.47
N GLY A 153 -7.27 -30.17 -1.33
CA GLY A 153 -6.88 -31.42 -2.01
C GLY A 153 -6.91 -31.43 -3.55
N ASN A 154 -5.76 -31.17 -4.18
CA ASN A 154 -5.40 -31.50 -5.57
C ASN A 154 -6.30 -31.08 -6.76
N MET A 155 -7.43 -30.41 -6.57
CA MET A 155 -8.21 -29.84 -7.68
C MET A 155 -8.79 -28.49 -7.31
N SER A 156 -8.25 -27.43 -7.92
CA SER A 156 -8.89 -26.10 -7.91
C SER A 156 -10.07 -26.12 -8.87
N VAL A 157 -11.29 -26.16 -8.33
CA VAL A 157 -12.52 -25.92 -9.10
C VAL A 157 -13.01 -24.53 -8.69
N GLY A 158 -12.61 -23.51 -9.48
CA GLY A 158 -13.10 -22.14 -9.31
C GLY A 158 -14.55 -22.05 -9.78
N GLY A 159 -15.47 -21.87 -8.84
CA GLY A 159 -16.88 -21.57 -9.12
C GLY A 159 -17.14 -20.06 -8.98
N THR A 160 -17.58 -19.42 -10.05
CA THR A 160 -18.08 -18.03 -10.02
C THR A 160 -19.53 -18.03 -9.56
N VAL A 161 -19.82 -17.40 -8.42
CA VAL A 161 -21.20 -17.20 -7.94
C VAL A 161 -21.52 -15.71 -8.12
N ILE A 162 -22.46 -15.40 -9.02
CA ILE A 162 -22.98 -14.05 -9.21
C ILE A 162 -23.99 -13.79 -8.10
N ALA A 163 -23.69 -12.89 -7.17
CA ALA A 163 -24.46 -12.67 -5.95
C ALA A 163 -25.39 -11.46 -6.07
N GLU A 164 -26.51 -11.62 -6.79
CA GLU A 164 -27.70 -10.81 -6.51
C GLU A 164 -28.48 -11.48 -5.36
N GLY A 165 -28.33 -10.96 -4.13
CA GLY A 165 -29.27 -11.25 -3.02
C GLY A 165 -28.93 -12.35 -2.00
N MET A 166 -27.72 -12.90 -1.94
CA MET A 166 -27.39 -14.07 -1.09
C MET A 166 -26.71 -13.78 0.27
N LEU A 167 -26.81 -12.58 0.83
CA LEU A 167 -26.32 -12.32 2.20
C LEU A 167 -27.07 -13.14 3.28
N GLY A 168 -28.25 -13.69 2.98
CA GLY A 168 -29.03 -14.51 3.92
C GLY A 168 -28.57 -15.97 4.04
N THR A 169 -27.91 -16.54 3.02
CA THR A 169 -27.66 -18.00 2.96
C THR A 169 -26.25 -18.41 3.39
N ALA A 170 -25.28 -17.50 3.37
CA ALA A 170 -23.90 -17.80 3.79
C ALA A 170 -23.77 -18.08 5.31
N ALA A 171 -24.71 -17.60 6.13
CA ALA A 171 -24.70 -17.83 7.58
C ALA A 171 -25.09 -19.27 7.98
N ALA A 172 -25.67 -20.07 7.07
CA ALA A 172 -26.22 -21.39 7.40
C ALA A 172 -25.21 -22.56 7.29
N MET A 173 -24.03 -22.37 6.69
CA MET A 173 -23.03 -23.43 6.50
C MET A 173 -21.92 -23.40 7.56
N LYS A 174 -22.30 -23.40 8.84
CA LYS A 174 -21.37 -23.51 9.97
C LYS A 174 -21.28 -24.96 10.44
N LYS A 175 -20.62 -25.85 9.69
CA LYS A 175 -20.25 -27.16 10.28
C LYS A 175 -18.99 -27.88 9.83
N ASN A 176 -18.23 -27.45 8.82
CA ASN A 176 -16.89 -28.01 8.56
C ASN A 176 -16.01 -26.92 7.94
N GLN A 177 -15.06 -26.37 8.70
CA GLN A 177 -14.19 -25.29 8.26
C GLN A 177 -13.20 -25.79 7.19
N VAL A 178 -13.60 -25.68 5.93
CA VAL A 178 -12.67 -25.39 4.84
C VAL A 178 -12.41 -23.88 4.91
N VAL A 179 -11.14 -23.45 4.97
CA VAL A 179 -10.79 -22.02 4.89
C VAL A 179 -11.22 -21.52 3.51
N GLN A 180 -12.38 -20.88 3.45
CA GLN A 180 -12.92 -20.30 2.22
C GLN A 180 -12.27 -18.92 2.03
N ASN A 181 -11.45 -18.76 1.00
CA ASN A 181 -11.01 -17.44 0.56
C ASN A 181 -12.10 -16.89 -0.35
N ILE A 182 -12.88 -15.92 0.14
CA ILE A 182 -13.85 -15.19 -0.67
C ILE A 182 -13.11 -13.99 -1.27
N LYS A 183 -12.97 -13.96 -2.58
CA LYS A 183 -12.40 -12.83 -3.33
C LYS A 183 -13.54 -12.03 -3.94
N THR A 184 -13.77 -10.82 -3.43
CA THR A 184 -14.71 -9.88 -4.03
C THR A 184 -14.02 -9.19 -5.21
N ILE A 185 -14.61 -9.26 -6.40
CA ILE A 185 -14.20 -8.53 -7.60
C ILE A 185 -15.25 -7.45 -7.85
N ASP A 186 -14.86 -6.19 -7.71
CA ASP A 186 -15.70 -5.05 -8.02
C ASP A 186 -15.37 -4.54 -9.44
N GLU A 187 -16.30 -4.70 -10.37
CA GLU A 187 -16.16 -4.21 -11.75
C GLU A 187 -16.99 -2.93 -11.98
N ARG A 188 -17.52 -2.33 -10.91
CA ARG A 188 -18.30 -1.10 -10.98
C ARG A 188 -17.42 0.07 -11.42
N LYS A 189 -18.03 0.98 -12.15
CA LYS A 189 -17.42 2.21 -12.67
C LYS A 189 -18.31 3.39 -12.32
N THR A 190 -17.69 4.46 -11.87
CA THR A 190 -18.36 5.73 -11.67
C THR A 190 -18.35 6.53 -12.97
N ILE A 191 -19.52 7.02 -13.39
CA ILE A 191 -19.73 7.78 -14.62
C ILE A 191 -20.23 9.16 -14.25
N ILE A 192 -19.53 10.20 -14.69
CA ILE A 192 -19.94 11.59 -14.54
C ILE A 192 -20.30 12.13 -15.92
N ASN A 193 -21.51 12.65 -16.09
CA ASN A 193 -21.91 13.37 -17.27
C ASN A 193 -21.80 14.88 -17.01
N ALA A 194 -20.98 15.56 -17.80
CA ALA A 194 -20.74 16.99 -17.63
C ALA A 194 -20.48 17.70 -18.96
N ILE A 195 -20.68 19.02 -18.95
CA ILE A 195 -20.31 19.90 -20.06
C ILE A 195 -18.83 20.28 -19.92
N VAL A 196 -18.01 19.75 -20.82
CA VAL A 196 -16.57 20.01 -20.91
C VAL A 196 -16.28 20.61 -22.28
N ASP A 197 -15.60 21.75 -22.33
CA ASP A 197 -15.32 22.49 -23.57
C ASP A 197 -16.57 22.74 -24.44
N GLY A 198 -17.71 23.02 -23.78
CA GLY A 198 -18.99 23.27 -24.41
C GLY A 198 -19.69 22.02 -24.97
N LYS A 199 -19.19 20.81 -24.69
CA LYS A 199 -19.77 19.55 -25.16
C LYS A 199 -20.15 18.66 -23.99
N ASN A 200 -21.28 17.96 -24.12
CA ASN A 200 -21.65 16.90 -23.20
C ASN A 200 -20.67 15.73 -23.33
N SER A 201 -19.96 15.45 -22.25
CA SER A 201 -18.92 14.43 -22.16
C SER A 201 -19.19 13.50 -20.99
N PHE A 202 -18.77 12.24 -21.13
CA PHE A 202 -18.81 11.26 -20.05
C PHE A 202 -17.40 11.00 -19.55
N ILE A 203 -17.22 11.17 -18.24
CA ILE A 203 -15.96 10.93 -17.55
C ILE A 203 -16.12 9.66 -16.72
N PHE A 204 -15.20 8.72 -16.89
CA PHE A 204 -15.27 7.38 -16.33
C PHE A 204 -14.15 7.18 -15.32
N PHE A 205 -14.50 6.61 -14.18
CA PHE A 205 -13.59 6.22 -13.12
C PHE A 205 -13.83 4.77 -12.71
N ASP A 206 -12.78 4.12 -12.25
CA ASP A 206 -12.85 2.76 -11.73
C ASP A 206 -13.39 2.75 -10.30
N GLY A 207 -14.17 1.72 -10.00
CA GLY A 207 -14.76 1.53 -8.68
C GLY A 207 -15.98 2.41 -8.37
N ALA A 208 -16.59 2.11 -7.22
CA ALA A 208 -17.72 2.84 -6.65
C ALA A 208 -17.30 3.88 -5.59
N ASP A 209 -16.02 3.95 -5.24
CA ASP A 209 -15.54 4.84 -4.17
C ASP A 209 -15.74 6.31 -4.53
N LEU A 210 -15.50 6.69 -5.81
CA LEU A 210 -15.80 8.03 -6.28
C LEU A 210 -17.30 8.32 -6.24
N TYR A 211 -18.14 7.36 -6.61
CA TYR A 211 -19.59 7.51 -6.50
C TYR A 211 -20.02 7.77 -5.06
N ASN A 212 -19.51 7.00 -4.08
CA ASN A 212 -19.83 7.22 -2.67
C ASN A 212 -19.36 8.61 -2.20
N TYR A 213 -18.16 9.03 -2.60
CA TYR A 213 -17.65 10.36 -2.31
C TYR A 213 -18.55 11.46 -2.90
N LEU A 214 -18.98 11.32 -4.16
CA LEU A 214 -19.88 12.28 -4.80
C LEU A 214 -21.28 12.27 -4.19
N LEU A 215 -21.77 11.12 -3.74
CA LEU A 215 -23.04 11.00 -3.04
C LEU A 215 -23.03 11.78 -1.71
N GLU A 216 -21.91 11.76 -1.00
CA GLU A 216 -21.74 12.51 0.25
C GLU A 216 -21.59 14.03 0.02
N ASN A 217 -20.92 14.44 -1.07
CA ASN A 217 -20.53 15.84 -1.29
C ASN A 217 -21.38 16.62 -2.31
N LEU A 218 -22.08 15.92 -3.22
CA LEU A 218 -22.92 16.49 -4.29
C LEU A 218 -24.20 15.64 -4.51
N PRO A 219 -25.00 15.35 -3.47
CA PRO A 219 -26.15 14.44 -3.56
C PRO A 219 -27.19 14.85 -4.62
N GLU A 220 -27.35 16.15 -4.87
CA GLU A 220 -28.33 16.71 -5.80
C GLU A 220 -28.06 16.40 -7.29
N LYS A 221 -26.84 15.96 -7.62
CA LYS A 221 -26.44 15.57 -8.98
C LYS A 221 -26.53 14.04 -9.20
N GLU A 222 -26.96 13.27 -8.21
CA GLU A 222 -27.11 11.84 -8.38
C GLU A 222 -28.26 11.52 -9.36
N GLN A 223 -27.99 10.69 -10.38
CA GLN A 223 -29.06 10.08 -11.16
C GLN A 223 -29.53 8.79 -10.48
N SER A 224 -30.55 8.90 -9.63
CA SER A 224 -31.24 7.72 -9.10
C SER A 224 -32.01 7.03 -10.23
N PHE A 225 -31.69 5.78 -10.53
CA PHE A 225 -32.53 4.93 -11.38
C PHE A 225 -33.78 4.53 -10.59
N VAL A 226 -34.73 5.45 -10.43
CA VAL A 226 -36.08 5.08 -10.04
C VAL A 226 -36.70 4.40 -11.26
N ALA A 227 -36.78 3.07 -11.23
CA ALA A 227 -37.60 2.32 -12.16
C ALA A 227 -39.03 2.83 -12.02
N MET A 228 -39.45 3.73 -12.92
CA MET A 228 -40.87 4.00 -13.11
C MET A 228 -41.48 2.71 -13.66
N ASN A 229 -42.01 1.88 -12.77
CA ASN A 229 -42.94 0.82 -13.15
C ASN A 229 -44.08 1.50 -13.91
N LYS A 230 -44.14 1.22 -15.20
CA LYS A 230 -45.20 1.66 -16.10
C LYS A 230 -46.33 0.65 -16.08
#